data_AF-A0A0N1I0S9-F1
#
_entry.id   AF-A0A0N1I0S9-F1
#
_cell.length_a   1.000
_cell.length_b   1.000
_cell.length_c   1.000
_cell.angle_alpha   90.00
_cell.angle_beta   90.00
_cell.angle_gamma   90.00
#
_symmetry.space_group_name_H-M   'P 1'
#
loop_
_entity.id
_entity.type
_entity.pdbx_description
1 polymer ?
#
loop_
_entity_poly.entity_id
_entity_poly.type
_entity_poly.pdbx_seq_one_letter_code
_entity_poly.pdbx_strand_id
1 'polypeptide(L)'
;MSAYAFTQASLSFSSPATPTTAASALSGQPSQDEVARIRHRRKLARKTPEQRRKLLQYQRRHNEKDGRLFYCDYCDLFISSRPRTWTAHLRSARHMDAFRNYYDLAAHVESVWISEIHHKVELARGREVHRVQQQRAGQGAATPLVAQHIAPGIVIGGAAPRPPPPPPAAVLLPSSAAAVPVGVAMPSISVGGKTLRPPPLPVKVSAEKPQPEHLHLKKRE
;
A
#
# COMPACT_ATOMS: atom_id res chain seq x y z
N MET A 1 15.86 -20.22 9.85
CA MET A 1 14.57 -20.93 9.80
C MET A 1 13.59 -20.16 10.68
N SER A 2 12.88 -19.18 10.11
CA SER A 2 11.90 -18.38 10.86
C SER A 2 10.51 -18.94 10.64
N ALA A 3 9.89 -19.40 11.72
CA ALA A 3 8.50 -19.82 11.74
C ALA A 3 7.61 -18.56 11.78
N TYR A 4 6.83 -18.32 10.72
CA TYR A 4 5.76 -17.35 10.76
C TYR A 4 4.51 -18.03 11.34
N ALA A 5 4.16 -17.64 12.56
CA ALA A 5 2.92 -18.03 13.21
C ALA A 5 1.75 -17.30 12.53
N PHE A 6 0.88 -18.06 11.87
CA PHE A 6 -0.35 -17.56 11.26
C PHE A 6 -1.45 -17.55 12.32
N THR A 7 -1.76 -16.38 12.87
CA THR A 7 -2.89 -16.18 13.78
C THR A 7 -4.20 -16.21 12.98
N GLN A 8 -4.99 -17.28 13.14
CA GLN A 8 -6.37 -17.31 12.64
C GLN A 8 -7.24 -16.37 13.46
N ALA A 9 -7.59 -15.22 12.89
CA ALA A 9 -8.66 -14.39 13.40
C ALA A 9 -10.00 -15.00 12.97
N SER A 10 -10.70 -15.63 13.91
CA SER A 10 -12.08 -16.09 13.75
C SER A 10 -13.02 -14.88 13.65
N LEU A 11 -13.39 -14.53 12.42
CA LEU A 11 -14.41 -13.53 12.12
C LEU A 11 -15.80 -14.11 12.42
N SER A 12 -16.35 -13.73 13.57
CA SER A 12 -17.77 -13.96 13.91
C SER A 12 -18.65 -13.13 12.98
N PHE A 13 -19.32 -13.82 12.05
CA PHE A 13 -20.23 -13.23 11.06
C PHE A 13 -21.58 -12.89 11.73
N SER A 14 -21.69 -11.67 12.26
CA SER A 14 -22.98 -11.13 12.70
C SER A 14 -23.83 -10.82 11.47
N SER A 15 -24.85 -11.63 11.22
CA SER A 15 -25.81 -11.40 10.14
C SER A 15 -26.55 -10.07 10.37
N PRO A 16 -26.62 -9.14 9.39
CA PRO A 16 -27.48 -7.98 9.50
C PRO A 16 -28.93 -8.43 9.41
N ALA A 17 -29.69 -8.17 10.48
CA ALA A 17 -31.13 -8.33 10.50
C ALA A 17 -31.74 -7.45 9.40
N THR A 18 -32.43 -8.06 8.45
CA THR A 18 -33.22 -7.35 7.43
C THR A 18 -34.28 -6.49 8.12
N PRO A 19 -34.41 -5.20 7.78
CA PRO A 19 -35.53 -4.39 8.24
C PRO A 19 -36.81 -4.96 7.65
N THR A 20 -37.59 -5.61 8.51
CA THR A 20 -38.96 -6.03 8.20
C THR A 20 -39.77 -4.76 8.00
N THR A 21 -40.11 -4.48 6.75
CA THR A 21 -41.02 -3.41 6.36
C THR A 21 -42.43 -3.79 6.83
N ALA A 22 -42.70 -3.55 8.11
CA ALA A 22 -44.01 -3.65 8.71
C ALA A 22 -44.81 -2.40 8.34
N ALA A 23 -45.36 -2.35 7.13
CA ALA A 23 -46.29 -1.31 6.73
C ALA A 23 -47.25 -1.80 5.64
N SER A 24 -48.27 -2.55 6.07
CA SER A 24 -49.61 -2.70 5.45
C SER A 24 -50.16 -4.10 5.70
N ALA A 25 -50.74 -4.32 6.88
CA ALA A 25 -51.54 -5.50 7.15
C ALA A 25 -52.77 -5.10 7.97
N LEU A 26 -53.77 -4.52 7.30
CA LEU A 26 -55.13 -4.38 7.83
C LEU A 26 -56.22 -4.83 6.83
N SER A 27 -55.84 -5.55 5.77
CA SER A 27 -56.78 -6.40 5.03
C SER A 27 -56.10 -7.74 4.77
N GLY A 28 -56.62 -8.81 5.37
CA GLY A 28 -56.03 -10.17 5.35
C GLY A 28 -56.09 -10.88 3.99
N GLN A 29 -56.18 -10.14 2.89
CA GLN A 29 -56.18 -10.70 1.54
C GLN A 29 -54.76 -10.64 0.96
N PRO A 30 -54.12 -11.79 0.69
CA PRO A 30 -52.82 -11.79 0.01
C PRO A 30 -52.96 -11.17 -1.37
N SER A 31 -52.02 -10.31 -1.76
CA SER A 31 -52.00 -9.72 -3.10
C SER A 31 -51.94 -10.82 -4.18
N GLN A 32 -52.43 -10.55 -5.38
CA GLN A 32 -52.42 -11.55 -6.46
C GLN A 32 -51.01 -12.09 -6.75
N ASP A 33 -50.00 -11.23 -6.66
CA ASP A 33 -48.60 -11.63 -6.77
C ASP A 33 -48.17 -12.58 -5.65
N GLU A 34 -48.64 -12.34 -4.43
CA GLU A 34 -48.39 -13.23 -3.30
C GLU A 34 -49.07 -14.59 -3.49
N VAL A 35 -50.32 -14.62 -3.96
CA VAL A 35 -51.01 -15.87 -4.30
C VAL A 35 -50.27 -16.63 -5.40
N ALA A 36 -49.78 -15.94 -6.43
CA ALA A 36 -48.97 -16.54 -7.49
C ALA A 36 -47.65 -17.10 -6.96
N ARG A 37 -46.95 -16.37 -6.07
CA ARG A 37 -45.74 -16.84 -5.38
C ARG A 37 -46.01 -18.07 -4.53
N ILE A 38 -47.09 -18.09 -3.76
CA ILE A 38 -47.49 -19.24 -2.93
C ILE A 38 -47.80 -20.46 -3.80
N ARG A 39 -48.58 -20.30 -4.88
CA ARG A 39 -48.86 -21.40 -5.83
C ARG A 39 -47.58 -21.93 -6.48
N HIS A 40 -46.66 -21.05 -6.86
CA HIS A 40 -45.38 -21.43 -7.43
C HIS A 40 -44.51 -22.21 -6.41
N ARG A 41 -44.42 -21.73 -5.17
CA ARG A 41 -43.73 -22.45 -4.08
C ARG A 41 -44.32 -23.83 -3.84
N ARG A 42 -45.66 -23.95 -3.77
CA ARG A 42 -46.35 -25.24 -3.64
C ARG A 42 -46.07 -26.18 -4.81
N LYS A 43 -46.05 -25.67 -6.05
CA LYS A 43 -45.67 -26.44 -7.24
C LYS A 43 -44.22 -26.93 -7.18
N LEU A 44 -43.30 -26.10 -6.69
CA LEU A 44 -41.89 -26.48 -6.53
C LEU A 44 -41.69 -27.48 -5.39
N ALA A 45 -42.42 -27.34 -4.28
CA ALA A 45 -42.35 -28.26 -3.14
C ALA A 45 -42.85 -29.67 -3.50
N ARG A 46 -43.78 -29.79 -4.46
CA ARG A 46 -44.24 -31.09 -4.99
C ARG A 46 -43.20 -31.80 -5.86
N LYS A 47 -42.17 -31.10 -6.33
CA LYS A 47 -41.12 -31.70 -7.17
C LYS A 47 -39.97 -32.17 -6.30
N THR A 48 -39.52 -33.41 -6.51
CA THR A 48 -38.32 -33.89 -5.83
C THR A 48 -37.10 -33.05 -6.23
N PRO A 49 -36.07 -32.92 -5.37
CA PRO A 49 -34.82 -32.27 -5.73
C PRO A 49 -34.22 -32.79 -7.04
N GLU A 50 -34.34 -34.09 -7.31
CA GLU A 50 -33.87 -34.77 -8.53
C GLU A 50 -34.62 -34.28 -9.76
N GLN A 51 -35.95 -34.20 -9.69
CA GLN A 51 -36.78 -33.69 -10.79
C GLN A 51 -36.47 -32.22 -11.09
N ARG A 52 -36.22 -31.41 -10.04
CA ARG A 52 -35.80 -30.01 -10.20
C ARG A 52 -34.44 -29.91 -10.90
N ARG A 53 -33.45 -30.71 -10.46
CA ARG A 53 -32.13 -30.79 -11.11
C ARG A 53 -32.23 -31.22 -12.58
N LYS A 54 -32.99 -32.27 -12.88
CA LYS A 54 -33.18 -32.78 -14.25
C LYS A 54 -33.80 -31.72 -15.17
N LEU A 55 -34.80 -30.98 -14.67
CA LEU A 55 -35.44 -29.91 -15.44
C LEU A 55 -34.48 -28.73 -15.72
N LEU A 56 -33.69 -28.33 -14.72
CA LEU A 56 -32.67 -27.28 -14.89
C LEU A 56 -31.58 -27.70 -15.89
N GLN A 57 -31.11 -28.95 -15.81
CA GLN A 57 -30.13 -29.48 -16.76
C GLN A 57 -30.68 -29.57 -18.18
N TYR A 58 -31.94 -29.99 -18.34
CA TYR A 58 -32.62 -30.01 -19.63
C TYR A 58 -32.73 -28.60 -20.21
N GLN A 59 -33.16 -27.64 -19.39
CA GLN A 59 -33.25 -26.23 -19.80
C GLN A 59 -31.88 -25.66 -20.18
N ARG A 60 -30.82 -26.01 -19.44
CA ARG A 60 -29.44 -25.60 -19.76
C ARG A 60 -29.01 -26.14 -21.12
N ARG A 61 -29.18 -27.45 -21.36
CA ARG A 61 -28.83 -28.11 -22.62
C ARG A 61 -29.57 -27.53 -23.82
N HIS A 62 -30.85 -27.18 -23.67
CA HIS A 62 -31.60 -26.50 -24.73
C HIS A 62 -31.13 -25.08 -24.99
N ASN A 63 -30.92 -24.29 -23.93
CA ASN A 63 -30.39 -22.94 -24.11
C ASN A 63 -29.00 -22.95 -24.76
N GLU A 64 -28.17 -23.95 -24.46
CA GLU A 64 -26.86 -24.15 -25.07
C GLU A 64 -26.99 -24.49 -26.56
N LYS A 65 -27.84 -25.47 -26.89
CA LYS A 65 -28.14 -25.83 -28.28
C LYS A 65 -28.68 -24.65 -29.11
N ASP A 66 -29.48 -23.80 -28.49
CA ASP A 66 -30.09 -22.63 -29.13
C ASP A 66 -29.16 -21.40 -29.15
N GLY A 67 -27.94 -21.47 -28.58
CA GLY A 67 -27.03 -20.33 -28.45
C GLY A 67 -27.57 -19.21 -27.56
N ARG A 68 -28.53 -19.51 -26.67
CA ARG A 68 -29.22 -18.55 -25.79
C ARG A 68 -28.58 -18.48 -24.40
N LEU A 69 -27.26 -18.57 -24.31
CA LEU A 69 -26.50 -18.46 -23.08
C LEU A 69 -25.50 -17.31 -23.17
N PHE A 70 -25.45 -16.48 -22.13
CA PHE A 70 -24.38 -15.52 -21.88
C PHE A 70 -23.51 -16.03 -20.75
N TYR A 71 -22.20 -15.82 -20.88
CA TYR A 71 -21.25 -16.06 -19.81
C TYR A 71 -21.08 -14.79 -18.98
N CYS A 72 -21.02 -14.96 -17.65
CA CYS A 72 -20.71 -13.87 -16.73
C CYS A 72 -19.35 -14.13 -16.09
N ASP A 73 -18.36 -13.30 -16.43
CA ASP A 73 -16.98 -13.45 -15.97
C ASP A 73 -16.85 -13.34 -14.44
N TYR A 74 -17.61 -12.44 -13.81
CA TYR A 74 -17.59 -12.27 -12.35
C TYR A 74 -18.08 -13.50 -11.58
N CYS A 75 -19.08 -14.19 -12.12
CA CYS A 75 -19.75 -15.29 -11.42
C CYS A 75 -19.29 -16.68 -11.86
N ASP A 76 -18.54 -16.78 -12.95
CA ASP A 76 -18.18 -18.02 -13.67
C ASP A 76 -19.42 -18.89 -13.95
N LEU A 77 -20.44 -18.29 -14.56
CA LEU A 77 -21.72 -18.95 -14.84
C LEU A 77 -22.26 -18.60 -16.22
N PHE A 78 -22.86 -19.61 -16.85
CA PHE A 78 -23.73 -19.44 -18.01
C PHE A 78 -25.17 -19.13 -17.57
N ILE A 79 -25.71 -18.01 -18.04
CA ILE A 79 -27.05 -17.51 -17.77
C ILE A 79 -27.83 -17.45 -19.08
N SER A 80 -29.13 -17.68 -19.05
CA SER A 80 -29.95 -17.53 -20.25
C SER A 80 -29.93 -16.09 -20.77
N SER A 81 -29.76 -15.92 -22.08
CA SER A 81 -29.74 -14.64 -22.78
C SER A 81 -31.08 -13.89 -22.76
N ARG A 82 -32.13 -14.46 -22.16
CA ARG A 82 -33.42 -13.78 -21.99
C ARG A 82 -33.21 -12.52 -21.13
N PRO A 83 -33.69 -11.34 -21.57
CA PRO A 83 -33.44 -10.08 -20.86
C PRO A 83 -33.85 -10.11 -19.38
N ARG A 84 -35.00 -10.74 -19.07
CA ARG A 84 -35.50 -10.86 -17.69
C ARG A 84 -34.56 -11.66 -16.79
N THR A 85 -34.00 -12.78 -17.27
CA THR A 85 -33.09 -13.62 -16.47
C THR A 85 -31.72 -12.97 -16.33
N TRP A 86 -31.24 -12.33 -17.39
CA TRP A 86 -29.99 -11.58 -17.37
C TRP A 86 -30.05 -10.41 -16.38
N THR A 87 -31.08 -9.56 -16.46
CA THR A 87 -31.26 -8.44 -15.52
C THR A 87 -31.46 -8.91 -14.08
N ALA A 88 -32.20 -10.01 -13.86
CA ALA A 88 -32.35 -10.59 -12.53
C ALA A 88 -31.02 -11.12 -11.97
N HIS A 89 -30.16 -11.68 -12.83
CA HIS A 89 -28.82 -12.10 -12.44
C HIS A 89 -27.94 -10.91 -12.05
N LEU A 90 -27.87 -9.87 -12.87
CA LEU A 90 -27.07 -8.67 -12.59
C LEU A 90 -27.48 -7.97 -11.28
N ARG A 91 -28.76 -8.03 -10.93
CA ARG A 91 -29.30 -7.47 -9.68
C ARG A 91 -29.26 -8.45 -8.50
N SER A 92 -28.75 -9.67 -8.69
CA SER A 92 -28.68 -10.66 -7.61
C SER A 92 -27.56 -10.31 -6.64
N ALA A 93 -27.79 -10.56 -5.34
CA ALA A 93 -26.77 -10.35 -4.30
C ALA A 93 -25.46 -11.07 -4.63
N ARG A 94 -25.55 -12.32 -5.11
CA ARG A 94 -24.39 -13.11 -5.51
C ARG A 94 -23.55 -12.43 -6.61
N HIS A 95 -24.18 -11.82 -7.61
CA HIS A 95 -23.45 -11.09 -8.64
C HIS A 95 -22.78 -9.84 -8.08
N MET A 96 -23.49 -9.07 -7.26
CA MET A 96 -22.95 -7.88 -6.61
C MET A 96 -21.78 -8.20 -5.70
N ASP A 97 -21.83 -9.31 -4.95
CA ASP A 97 -20.75 -9.75 -4.07
C ASP A 97 -19.54 -10.21 -4.88
N ALA A 98 -19.75 -10.99 -5.95
CA ALA A 98 -18.68 -11.42 -6.83
C ALA A 98 -18.00 -10.23 -7.55
N PHE A 99 -18.80 -9.26 -7.99
CA PHE A 99 -18.33 -8.01 -8.59
C PHE A 99 -17.44 -7.23 -7.61
N ARG A 100 -17.89 -7.04 -6.36
CA ARG A 100 -17.11 -6.35 -5.32
C ARG A 100 -15.79 -7.08 -5.04
N ASN A 101 -15.85 -8.39 -4.81
CA ASN A 101 -14.67 -9.21 -4.55
C ASN A 101 -13.63 -9.13 -5.66
N TYR A 102 -14.08 -9.06 -6.92
CA TYR A 102 -13.17 -8.89 -8.06
C TYR A 102 -12.37 -7.59 -7.97
N TYR A 103 -13.04 -6.47 -7.71
CA TYR A 103 -12.37 -5.17 -7.60
C TYR A 103 -11.55 -5.04 -6.32
N ASP A 104 -11.98 -5.67 -5.22
CA ASP A 104 -11.19 -5.72 -3.98
C ASP A 104 -9.89 -6.50 -4.20
N LEU A 105 -9.94 -7.63 -4.92
CA LEU A 105 -8.75 -8.39 -5.28
C LEU A 105 -7.83 -7.60 -6.22
N ALA A 106 -8.40 -6.94 -7.23
CA ALA A 106 -7.63 -6.10 -8.15
C ALA A 106 -6.90 -4.97 -7.39
N ALA A 107 -7.62 -4.26 -6.51
CA ALA A 107 -7.04 -3.20 -5.68
C ALA A 107 -5.95 -3.73 -4.74
N HIS A 108 -6.13 -4.93 -4.17
CA HIS A 108 -5.10 -5.56 -3.34
C HIS A 108 -3.83 -5.86 -4.15
N VAL A 109 -3.97 -6.47 -5.33
CA VAL A 109 -2.83 -6.78 -6.22
C VAL A 109 -2.09 -5.51 -6.63
N GLU A 110 -2.84 -4.45 -7.00
CA GLU A 110 -2.25 -3.14 -7.31
C GLU A 110 -1.48 -2.57 -6.12
N SER A 111 -2.03 -2.66 -4.91
CA SER A 111 -1.36 -2.16 -3.70
C SER A 111 -0.05 -2.89 -3.39
N VAL A 112 -0.01 -4.21 -3.59
CA VAL A 112 1.19 -5.04 -3.42
C VAL A 112 2.25 -4.63 -4.44
N TRP A 113 1.84 -4.47 -5.71
CA TRP A 113 2.74 -4.06 -6.77
C TRP A 113 3.32 -2.65 -6.57
N ILE A 114 2.48 -1.69 -6.19
CA ILE A 114 2.91 -0.33 -5.84
C ILE A 114 3.90 -0.35 -4.67
N SER A 115 3.63 -1.15 -3.63
CA SER A 115 4.53 -1.29 -2.48
C SER A 115 5.91 -1.84 -2.88
N GLU A 116 5.96 -2.80 -3.79
CA GLU A 116 7.21 -3.35 -4.31
C GLU A 116 8.02 -2.28 -5.07
N ILE A 117 7.35 -1.45 -5.89
CA ILE A 117 7.99 -0.33 -6.59
C ILE A 117 8.57 0.66 -5.59
N HIS A 118 7.81 1.08 -4.57
CA HIS A 118 8.29 1.98 -3.53
C HIS A 118 9.52 1.44 -2.82
N HIS A 119 9.52 0.14 -2.48
CA HIS A 119 10.67 -0.50 -1.86
C HIS A 119 11.92 -0.46 -2.76
N LYS A 120 11.78 -0.75 -4.06
CA LYS A 120 12.89 -0.67 -5.02
C LYS A 120 13.42 0.75 -5.19
N VAL A 121 12.53 1.75 -5.22
CA VAL A 121 12.89 3.17 -5.29
C VAL A 121 13.66 3.59 -4.05
N GLU A 122 13.20 3.24 -2.85
CA GLU A 122 13.87 3.61 -1.60
C GLU A 122 15.25 2.94 -1.48
N LEU A 123 15.37 1.66 -1.87
CA LEU A 123 16.67 0.99 -1.94
C LEU A 123 17.63 1.67 -2.93
N ALA A 124 17.14 2.05 -4.12
CA ALA A 124 17.96 2.76 -5.10
C ALA A 124 18.41 4.13 -4.57
N ARG A 125 17.50 4.85 -3.90
CA ARG A 125 17.80 6.12 -3.24
C ARG A 125 18.86 5.97 -2.16
N GLY A 126 18.76 4.95 -1.30
CA GLY A 126 19.75 4.67 -0.27
C GLY A 126 21.14 4.39 -0.83
N ARG A 127 21.23 3.61 -1.92
CA ARG A 127 22.50 3.37 -2.63
C ARG A 127 23.09 4.64 -3.22
N GLU A 128 22.26 5.51 -3.79
CA GLU A 128 22.71 6.76 -4.36
C GLU A 128 23.22 7.73 -3.29
N VAL A 129 22.50 7.87 -2.17
CA VAL A 129 22.95 8.67 -1.03
C VAL A 129 24.30 8.18 -0.54
N HIS A 130 24.49 6.87 -0.41
CA HIS A 130 25.76 6.28 -0.02
C HIS A 130 26.88 6.58 -1.03
N ARG A 131 26.61 6.47 -2.34
CA ARG A 131 27.56 6.81 -3.40
C ARG A 131 28.00 8.28 -3.32
N VAL A 132 27.05 9.19 -3.15
CA VAL A 132 27.32 10.64 -3.01
C VAL A 132 28.12 10.92 -1.74
N GLN A 133 27.80 10.26 -0.62
CA GLN A 133 28.55 10.40 0.62
C GLN A 133 30.01 9.95 0.47
N GLN A 134 30.24 8.79 -0.16
CA GLN A 134 31.59 8.30 -0.44
C GLN A 134 32.39 9.26 -1.34
N GLN A 135 31.76 9.80 -2.38
CA GLN A 135 32.39 10.80 -3.25
C GLN A 135 32.81 12.06 -2.48
N ARG A 136 31.97 12.52 -1.54
CA ARG A 136 32.26 13.72 -0.73
C ARG A 136 33.29 13.49 0.35
N ALA A 137 33.30 12.31 0.98
CA ALA A 137 34.22 11.98 2.06
C ALA A 137 35.64 11.65 1.55
N GLY A 138 35.78 11.32 0.26
CA GLY A 138 37.04 10.90 -0.37
C GLY A 138 37.21 9.37 -0.34
N GLN A 139 38.01 8.83 -1.26
CA GLN A 139 38.29 7.38 -1.29
C GLN A 139 38.99 6.97 0.02
N GLY A 140 38.33 6.13 0.82
CA GLY A 140 38.89 5.58 2.06
C GLY A 140 38.43 6.26 3.35
N ALA A 141 37.65 7.34 3.28
CA ALA A 141 37.02 7.89 4.48
C ALA A 141 35.87 6.99 4.93
N ALA A 142 36.00 6.40 6.13
CA ALA A 142 34.94 5.62 6.74
C ALA A 142 33.64 6.44 6.77
N THR A 143 32.58 5.91 6.18
CA THR A 143 31.25 6.52 6.21
C THR A 143 30.94 6.88 7.66
N PRO A 144 30.63 8.15 7.99
CA PRO A 144 30.37 8.53 9.37
C PRO A 144 29.15 7.76 9.86
N LEU A 145 29.39 6.71 10.65
CA LEU A 145 28.36 5.96 11.34
C LEU A 145 27.57 6.96 12.20
N VAL A 146 26.25 6.91 12.10
CA VAL A 146 25.37 7.66 13.02
C VAL A 146 25.70 7.21 14.43
N ALA A 147 25.84 8.16 15.36
CA ALA A 147 26.10 7.88 16.77
C ALA A 147 25.09 6.89 17.33
N GLN A 148 25.56 5.66 17.56
CA GLN A 148 24.80 4.61 18.23
C GLN A 148 25.33 4.45 19.65
N HIS A 149 24.43 4.63 20.62
CA HIS A 149 24.69 4.30 22.02
C HIS A 149 24.52 2.80 22.21
N ILE A 150 25.60 2.11 22.57
CA ILE A 150 25.58 0.66 22.86
C ILE A 150 25.45 0.42 24.37
N ALA A 151 25.95 1.35 25.18
CA ALA A 151 25.86 1.32 26.63
C ALA A 151 25.90 2.76 27.19
N PRO A 152 25.54 2.98 28.46
CA PRO A 152 25.74 4.27 29.13
C PRO A 152 27.21 4.71 29.00
N GLY A 153 27.45 5.81 28.29
CA GLY A 153 28.79 6.37 28.07
C GLY A 153 29.59 5.80 26.87
N ILE A 154 29.08 4.82 26.13
CA ILE A 154 29.74 4.27 24.93
C ILE A 154 28.94 4.63 23.68
N VAL A 155 29.52 5.49 22.83
CA VAL A 155 28.96 5.94 21.55
C VAL A 155 29.89 5.49 20.43
N ILE A 156 29.35 4.74 19.46
CA ILE A 156 30.09 4.34 18.25
C ILE A 156 29.57 5.15 17.06
N GLY A 157 30.49 5.80 16.34
CA GLY A 157 30.20 6.60 15.15
C GLY A 157 29.81 8.04 15.45
N GLY A 158 30.36 9.00 14.70
CA GLY A 158 29.90 10.39 14.71
C GLY A 158 30.21 11.21 15.98
N ALA A 159 30.27 12.54 15.81
CA ALA A 159 30.30 13.47 16.94
C ALA A 159 28.93 13.45 17.64
N ALA A 160 28.91 13.32 18.97
CA ALA A 160 27.68 13.43 19.74
C ALA A 160 26.94 14.73 19.36
N PRO A 161 25.59 14.71 19.21
CA PRO A 161 24.84 15.92 18.95
C PRO A 161 25.21 16.93 20.03
N ARG A 162 25.79 18.06 19.58
CA ARG A 162 26.25 19.11 20.49
C ARG A 162 25.06 19.47 21.37
N PRO A 163 25.18 19.40 22.72
CA PRO A 163 24.09 19.80 23.59
C PRO A 163 23.65 21.20 23.16
N PRO A 164 22.32 21.46 23.10
CA PRO A 164 21.83 22.77 22.72
C PRO A 164 22.56 23.81 23.56
N PRO A 165 23.08 24.89 22.93
CA PRO A 165 23.80 25.90 23.68
C PRO A 165 22.91 26.36 24.84
N PRO A 166 23.46 26.52 26.06
CA PRO A 166 22.68 27.03 27.17
C PRO A 166 22.00 28.34 26.73
N PRO A 167 20.73 28.56 27.12
CA PRO A 167 20.05 29.80 26.77
C PRO A 167 20.94 30.97 27.20
N PRO A 168 21.18 31.97 26.34
CA PRO A 168 22.00 33.10 26.71
C PRO A 168 21.40 33.73 27.96
N ALA A 169 22.22 33.90 29.00
CA ALA A 169 21.82 34.68 30.16
C ALA A 169 21.36 36.05 29.65
N ALA A 170 20.17 36.48 30.08
CA ALA A 170 19.59 37.74 29.69
C ALA A 170 20.46 38.90 30.20
N VAL A 171 21.45 39.28 29.41
CA VAL A 171 22.18 40.53 29.58
C VAL A 171 21.37 41.57 28.81
N LEU A 172 20.65 42.39 29.57
CA LEU A 172 20.10 43.64 29.08
C LEU A 172 21.24 44.56 28.63
N LEU A 173 21.06 45.23 27.48
CA LEU A 173 21.73 46.44 26.95
C LEU A 173 22.50 46.29 25.62
N PRO A 174 22.60 47.38 24.82
CA PRO A 174 22.10 47.35 23.44
C PRO A 174 23.19 47.36 22.36
N SER A 175 22.79 46.88 21.18
CA SER A 175 23.11 47.39 19.84
C SER A 175 24.58 47.70 19.51
N SER A 176 25.24 46.83 18.73
CA SER A 176 25.84 47.20 17.45
C SER A 176 26.32 45.96 16.68
N ALA A 177 26.38 46.09 15.36
CA ALA A 177 26.70 45.06 14.37
C ALA A 177 28.09 44.43 14.52
N ALA A 178 28.22 43.12 14.25
CA ALA A 178 29.44 42.53 13.70
C ALA A 178 29.19 41.09 13.18
N ALA A 179 29.88 40.79 12.08
CA ALA A 179 29.78 39.61 11.24
C ALA A 179 30.02 38.26 11.94
N VAL A 180 29.31 37.22 11.47
CA VAL A 180 29.54 35.82 11.81
C VAL A 180 30.69 35.28 10.94
N PRO A 181 31.81 34.81 11.49
CA PRO A 181 32.71 33.93 10.74
C PRO A 181 32.18 32.50 10.81
N VAL A 182 31.89 31.91 9.66
CA VAL A 182 31.63 30.48 9.50
C VAL A 182 32.94 29.74 9.78
N GLY A 183 33.14 29.32 11.03
CA GLY A 183 34.28 28.53 11.45
C GLY A 183 34.16 27.10 10.94
N VAL A 184 35.05 26.72 10.02
CA VAL A 184 35.27 25.35 9.57
C VAL A 184 35.68 24.50 10.77
N ALA A 185 34.77 23.66 11.26
CA ALA A 185 35.03 22.78 12.39
C ALA A 185 35.95 21.63 11.95
N MET A 186 37.18 21.61 12.46
CA MET A 186 38.11 20.50 12.25
C MET A 186 37.69 19.27 13.07
N PRO A 187 37.84 18.05 12.53
CA PRO A 187 37.59 16.84 13.29
C PRO A 187 38.61 16.69 14.43
N SER A 188 38.13 16.34 15.62
CA SER A 188 38.96 16.02 16.78
C SER A 188 38.57 14.65 17.32
N ILE A 189 39.56 13.86 17.75
CA ILE A 189 39.36 12.56 18.38
C ILE A 189 39.69 12.73 19.87
N SER A 190 38.78 12.28 20.74
CA SER A 190 38.95 12.33 22.19
C SER A 190 38.94 10.91 22.74
N VAL A 191 40.00 10.53 23.47
CA VAL A 191 40.09 9.24 24.18
C VAL A 191 40.38 9.55 25.65
N GLY A 192 39.50 9.12 26.56
CA GLY A 192 39.69 9.31 28.00
C GLY A 192 39.76 10.78 28.48
N GLY A 193 38.94 11.67 27.89
CA GLY A 193 38.86 13.08 28.31
C GLY A 193 40.01 13.99 27.83
N LYS A 194 40.94 13.48 27.01
CA LYS A 194 42.02 14.28 26.42
C LYS A 194 41.80 14.42 24.91
N THR A 195 41.73 15.67 24.44
CA THR A 195 41.57 16.01 23.03
C THR A 195 42.95 16.22 22.40
N LEU A 196 43.31 15.40 21.42
CA LEU A 196 44.56 15.57 20.66
C LEU A 196 44.26 16.36 19.38
N ARG A 197 44.87 17.54 19.26
CA ARG A 197 44.72 18.42 18.09
C ARG A 197 45.87 18.16 17.11
N PRO A 198 45.61 17.79 15.84
CA PRO A 198 46.68 17.61 14.87
C PRO A 198 47.29 18.97 14.43
N PRO A 199 48.58 19.00 14.04
CA PRO A 199 49.24 20.23 13.58
C PRO A 199 48.67 20.69 12.22
N PRO A 200 48.65 22.01 11.95
CA PRO A 200 48.07 22.57 10.73
C PRO A 200 48.95 22.29 9.51
N LEU A 201 48.37 21.71 8.45
CA LEU A 201 49.01 21.58 7.13
C LEU A 201 48.62 22.76 6.22
N PRO A 202 49.54 23.28 5.40
CA PRO A 202 49.25 24.33 4.43
C PRO A 202 48.54 23.76 3.18
N VAL A 203 47.30 24.15 2.94
CA VAL A 203 46.54 23.77 1.74
C VAL A 203 46.70 24.85 0.67
N LYS A 204 47.35 24.48 -0.45
CA LYS A 204 47.36 25.25 -1.70
C LYS A 204 46.11 24.86 -2.51
N VAL A 205 45.21 25.81 -2.74
CA VAL A 205 44.01 25.61 -3.58
C VAL A 205 44.35 26.06 -5.00
N SER A 206 44.41 25.11 -5.95
CA SER A 206 44.49 25.41 -7.38
C SER A 206 43.10 25.23 -7.97
N ALA A 207 42.55 26.31 -8.53
CA ALA A 207 41.24 26.32 -9.18
C ALA A 207 41.36 25.77 -10.60
N GLU A 208 40.64 24.70 -10.91
CA GLU A 208 40.50 24.18 -12.27
C GLU A 208 39.03 24.26 -12.72
N LYS A 209 38.85 24.79 -13.94
CA LYS A 209 37.59 25.27 -14.53
C LYS A 209 36.91 24.13 -15.32
N PRO A 210 35.58 23.95 -15.23
CA PRO A 210 34.88 22.90 -15.97
C PRO A 210 34.67 23.29 -17.45
N GLN A 211 34.96 22.36 -18.34
CA GLN A 211 34.58 22.37 -19.77
C GLN A 211 33.24 21.65 -19.97
N PRO A 212 32.34 22.13 -20.87
CA PRO A 212 31.08 21.48 -21.17
C PRO A 212 31.22 20.46 -22.32
N GLU A 213 30.77 19.22 -22.09
CA GLU A 213 30.71 18.20 -23.14
C GLU A 213 29.37 18.21 -23.90
N HIS A 214 29.50 18.15 -25.22
CA HIS A 214 28.44 18.09 -26.24
C HIS A 214 27.65 16.78 -26.16
N LEU A 215 26.31 16.87 -26.03
CA LEU A 215 25.40 15.74 -26.21
C LEU A 215 24.84 15.72 -27.64
N HIS A 216 25.27 14.74 -28.43
CA HIS A 216 24.70 14.40 -29.73
C HIS A 216 23.38 13.61 -29.56
N LEU A 217 22.25 14.21 -29.96
CA LEU A 217 20.97 13.52 -30.12
C LEU A 217 21.01 12.66 -31.40
N LYS A 218 20.91 11.33 -31.25
CA LYS A 218 20.72 10.39 -32.37
C LYS A 218 19.22 10.07 -32.49
N LYS A 219 18.58 10.68 -33.47
CA LYS A 219 17.20 10.40 -33.91
C LYS A 219 17.18 9.02 -34.58
N ARG A 220 16.29 8.13 -34.17
CA ARG A 220 15.94 6.92 -34.94
C ARG A 220 14.49 7.06 -35.39
N GLU A 221 14.34 6.92 -36.69
CA GLU A 221 13.08 6.76 -37.44
C GLU A 221 12.44 5.40 -37.15
#